data_AF-S9VVS7-F1
#
_entry.id   AF-S9VVS7-F1
#
_cell.length_a   1.000
_cell.length_b   1.000
_cell.length_c   1.000
_cell.angle_alpha   90.00
_cell.angle_beta   90.00
_cell.angle_gamma   90.00
#
_symmetry.space_group_name_H-M   'P 1'
#
loop_
_entity.id
_entity.type
_entity.pdbx_description
1 polymer ?
#
loop_
_entity_poly.entity_id
_entity_poly.type
_entity_poly.pdbx_seq_one_letter_code
_entity_poly.pdbx_strand_id
1 'polypeptide(L)'
;MLRRSLRLRAGPQNVTDRIKKAQSSFEKWYPKEGGEFLGNFLAGHNLFITDVPKRFDKNHARHFSLVESLTMTPLFALSMVHYFSVFCQYPTRSALIPPMMTELSKKSEIQKEWLLVLQEKAPMDAIPWRVGMLFHQILLFPVWLMAAAAAPQLVHATMAHVNHILHTKYDCISQSGPKFVQANVAPCEFCERLP
;
A
#
# COMPACT_ATOMS: atom_id res chain seq x y z
N MET A 1 -52.21 35.79 16.42
CA MET A 1 -50.77 35.87 16.74
C MET A 1 -50.32 34.57 17.41
N LEU A 2 -49.22 33.99 16.90
CA LEU A 2 -48.19 33.20 17.60
C LEU A 2 -48.59 31.97 18.45
N ARG A 3 -48.29 30.76 17.96
CA ARG A 3 -47.10 29.95 18.38
C ARG A 3 -47.15 28.55 17.76
N ARG A 4 -46.49 28.38 16.62
CA ARG A 4 -45.99 27.05 16.19
C ARG A 4 -44.80 26.71 17.08
N SER A 5 -44.99 25.81 18.04
CA SER A 5 -43.93 25.20 18.82
C SER A 5 -43.22 24.14 17.97
N LEU A 6 -42.19 24.57 17.24
CA LEU A 6 -41.14 23.69 16.72
C LEU A 6 -40.42 23.03 17.92
N ARG A 7 -40.91 21.85 18.35
CA ARG A 7 -40.14 20.96 19.22
C ARG A 7 -39.03 20.34 18.37
N LEU A 8 -37.88 20.99 18.34
CA LEU A 8 -36.60 20.34 18.14
C LEU A 8 -36.35 19.43 19.35
N ARG A 9 -36.89 18.19 19.32
CA ARG A 9 -36.38 17.09 20.14
C ARG A 9 -35.69 16.11 19.20
N ALA A 10 -34.43 16.38 18.89
CA ALA A 10 -33.50 15.30 18.57
C ALA A 10 -33.32 14.49 19.86
N GLY A 11 -34.15 13.45 20.04
CA GLY A 11 -34.07 12.58 21.21
C GLY A 11 -32.78 11.74 21.22
N PRO A 12 -32.35 11.25 22.39
CA PRO A 12 -31.11 10.46 22.56
C PRO A 12 -31.05 9.20 21.68
N GLN A 13 -32.21 8.65 21.28
CA GLN A 13 -32.32 7.53 20.33
C GLN A 13 -31.77 7.86 18.93
N ASN A 14 -32.02 9.07 18.41
CA ASN A 14 -31.51 9.49 17.10
C ASN A 14 -29.98 9.68 17.07
N VAL A 15 -29.35 9.85 18.25
CA VAL A 15 -27.89 9.95 18.38
C VAL A 15 -27.28 8.57 18.50
N THR A 16 -27.88 7.69 19.31
CA THR A 16 -27.39 6.30 19.47
C THR A 16 -27.52 5.49 18.19
N ASP A 17 -28.58 5.68 17.41
CA ASP A 17 -28.74 4.99 16.11
C ASP A 17 -27.75 5.51 15.05
N ARG A 18 -27.42 6.81 15.06
CA ARG A 18 -26.35 7.36 14.21
C ARG A 18 -24.97 6.82 14.58
N ILE A 19 -24.68 6.70 15.87
CA ILE A 19 -23.41 6.14 16.36
C ILE A 19 -23.31 4.67 15.96
N LYS A 20 -24.36 3.86 16.16
CA LYS A 20 -24.38 2.45 15.74
C LYS A 20 -24.22 2.30 14.22
N LYS A 21 -24.89 3.14 13.43
CA LYS A 21 -24.76 3.13 11.98
C LYS A 21 -23.35 3.54 11.53
N ALA A 22 -22.79 4.59 12.12
CA ALA A 22 -21.41 5.03 11.85
C ALA A 22 -20.40 3.95 12.24
N GLN A 23 -20.58 3.29 13.39
CA GLN A 23 -19.74 2.18 13.84
C GLN A 23 -19.84 0.98 12.89
N SER A 24 -21.04 0.57 12.49
CA SER A 24 -21.23 -0.52 11.51
C SER A 24 -20.68 -0.20 10.12
N SER A 25 -20.70 1.07 9.73
CA SER A 25 -20.09 1.54 8.48
C SER A 25 -18.57 1.56 8.58
N PHE A 26 -18.05 1.95 9.74
CA PHE A 26 -16.62 1.99 10.02
C PHE A 26 -16.01 0.59 10.13
N GLU A 27 -16.71 -0.37 10.75
CA GLU A 27 -16.28 -1.78 10.85
C GLU A 27 -16.32 -2.52 9.52
N LYS A 28 -17.17 -2.10 8.56
CA LYS A 28 -17.11 -2.59 7.18
C LYS A 28 -15.94 -1.98 6.42
N TRP A 29 -15.73 -0.69 6.62
CA TRP A 29 -14.67 0.07 5.95
C TRP A 29 -13.27 -0.33 6.44
N TYR A 30 -13.11 -0.54 7.74
CA TYR A 30 -11.87 -0.93 8.40
C TYR A 30 -11.86 -2.42 8.69
N PRO A 31 -10.80 -3.19 8.36
CA PRO A 31 -9.56 -2.78 7.68
C PRO A 31 -9.60 -3.00 6.14
N LYS A 32 -10.59 -3.73 5.62
CA LYS A 32 -10.56 -4.30 4.26
C LYS A 32 -10.80 -3.25 3.16
N GLU A 33 -11.96 -2.58 3.15
CA GLU A 33 -12.29 -1.62 2.09
C GLU A 33 -11.37 -0.37 2.12
N GLY A 34 -10.96 0.07 3.31
CA GLY A 34 -10.00 1.15 3.51
C GLY A 34 -8.60 0.76 3.02
N GLY A 35 -8.19 -0.49 3.24
CA GLY A 35 -6.95 -1.04 2.71
C GLY A 35 -6.97 -1.12 1.19
N GLU A 36 -8.08 -1.57 0.60
CA GLU A 36 -8.28 -1.58 -0.85
C GLU A 36 -8.23 -0.17 -1.44
N PHE A 37 -8.86 0.81 -0.80
CA PHE A 37 -8.83 2.21 -1.21
C PHE A 37 -7.40 2.77 -1.20
N LEU A 38 -6.68 2.63 -0.08
CA LEU A 38 -5.30 3.11 0.02
C LEU A 38 -4.37 2.36 -0.94
N GLY A 39 -4.62 1.08 -1.17
CA GLY A 39 -3.85 0.28 -2.09
C GLY A 39 -4.09 0.69 -3.54
N ASN A 40 -5.32 0.99 -3.93
CA ASN A 40 -5.63 1.55 -5.25
C ASN A 40 -4.98 2.92 -5.46
N PHE A 41 -4.93 3.75 -4.41
CA PHE A 41 -4.24 5.04 -4.42
C PHE A 41 -2.73 4.87 -4.60
N LEU A 42 -2.08 3.99 -3.82
CA LEU A 42 -0.66 3.69 -3.91
C LEU A 42 -0.26 3.05 -5.25
N ALA A 43 -1.05 2.09 -5.74
CA ALA A 43 -0.79 1.39 -6.99
C ALA A 43 -1.12 2.22 -8.24
N GLY A 44 -1.70 3.41 -8.06
CA GLY A 44 -2.17 4.28 -9.13
C GLY A 44 -3.22 3.61 -10.02
N HIS A 45 -4.04 2.71 -9.46
CA HIS A 45 -4.90 1.81 -10.24
C HIS A 45 -5.88 2.60 -11.14
N ASN A 46 -6.45 3.70 -10.66
CA ASN A 46 -7.38 4.53 -11.43
C ASN A 46 -6.74 5.32 -12.59
N LEU A 47 -5.41 5.45 -12.67
CA LEU A 47 -4.73 6.20 -13.73
C LEU A 47 -4.35 5.34 -14.95
N PHE A 48 -4.50 4.00 -14.90
CA PHE A 48 -3.96 3.11 -15.93
C PHE A 48 -4.85 1.91 -16.33
N ILE A 49 -6.10 1.80 -15.87
CA ILE A 49 -7.03 0.78 -16.41
C ILE A 49 -7.42 1.07 -17.87
N THR A 50 -7.17 2.28 -18.38
CA THR A 50 -7.49 2.64 -19.76
C THR A 50 -6.58 1.99 -20.80
N ASP A 51 -5.43 1.44 -20.43
CA ASP A 51 -4.60 0.64 -21.35
C ASP A 51 -3.85 -0.45 -20.57
N VAL A 52 -4.41 -1.67 -20.53
CA VAL A 52 -3.64 -2.87 -20.18
C VAL A 52 -2.63 -3.09 -21.30
N PRO A 53 -1.36 -2.72 -21.12
CA PRO A 53 -0.44 -2.60 -22.25
C PRO A 53 0.05 -4.01 -22.57
N LYS A 54 -0.36 -4.54 -23.72
CA LYS A 54 0.19 -5.79 -24.28
C LYS A 54 1.67 -5.66 -24.67
N ARG A 55 2.27 -4.47 -24.57
CA ARG A 55 3.67 -4.18 -24.94
C ARG A 55 4.37 -3.34 -23.86
N PHE A 56 5.52 -3.83 -23.40
CA PHE A 56 6.38 -3.14 -22.44
C PHE A 56 7.10 -1.92 -23.04
N ASP A 57 7.17 -0.83 -22.29
CA ASP A 57 7.83 0.43 -22.69
C ASP A 57 8.47 1.14 -21.47
N LYS A 58 9.33 2.14 -21.69
CA LYS A 58 10.02 2.95 -20.67
C LYS A 58 9.06 3.55 -19.63
N ASN A 59 7.86 3.97 -20.03
CA ASN A 59 6.86 4.51 -19.10
C ASN A 59 6.35 3.45 -18.11
N HIS A 60 6.25 2.19 -18.54
CA HIS A 60 5.91 1.07 -17.67
C HIS A 60 7.01 0.84 -16.63
N ALA A 61 8.28 0.83 -17.06
CA ALA A 61 9.40 0.70 -16.13
C ALA A 61 9.42 1.79 -15.05
N ARG A 62 9.08 3.04 -15.42
CA ARG A 62 8.90 4.14 -14.46
C ARG A 62 7.77 3.85 -13.49
N HIS A 63 6.61 3.45 -14.00
CA HIS A 63 5.45 3.14 -13.16
C HIS A 63 5.75 2.02 -12.15
N PHE A 64 6.28 0.88 -12.61
CA PHE A 64 6.62 -0.23 -11.72
C PHE A 64 7.68 0.17 -10.69
N SER A 65 8.73 0.90 -11.12
CA SER A 65 9.74 1.45 -10.22
C SER A 65 9.15 2.39 -9.16
N LEU A 66 8.17 3.22 -9.54
CA LEU A 66 7.51 4.13 -8.61
C LEU A 66 6.65 3.37 -7.61
N VAL A 67 5.79 2.47 -8.08
CA VAL A 67 4.87 1.73 -7.19
C VAL A 67 5.65 0.83 -6.24
N GLU A 68 6.68 0.11 -6.72
CA GLU A 68 7.53 -0.69 -5.84
C GLU A 68 8.20 0.19 -4.77
N SER A 69 8.79 1.32 -5.17
CA SER A 69 9.37 2.29 -4.23
C SER A 69 8.38 2.81 -3.19
N LEU A 70 7.15 3.14 -3.60
CA LEU A 70 6.09 3.64 -2.72
C LEU A 70 5.58 2.59 -1.73
N THR A 71 5.67 1.30 -2.08
CA THR A 71 5.26 0.20 -1.18
C THR A 71 6.31 -0.16 -0.14
N MET A 72 7.58 0.22 -0.34
CA MET A 72 8.63 -0.05 0.65
C MET A 72 8.42 0.77 1.93
N THR A 73 7.96 2.02 1.82
CA THR A 73 7.75 2.92 2.95
C THR A 73 6.71 2.42 3.98
N PRO A 74 5.46 2.07 3.60
CA PRO A 74 4.49 1.48 4.52
C PRO A 74 4.96 0.17 5.14
N LEU A 75 5.65 -0.68 4.38
CA LEU A 75 6.18 -1.95 4.88
C LEU A 75 7.30 -1.75 5.90
N PHE A 76 8.19 -0.78 5.68
CA PHE A 76 9.23 -0.39 6.62
C PHE A 76 8.67 0.28 7.88
N ALA A 77 7.65 1.13 7.72
CA ALA A 77 6.94 1.72 8.86
C ALA A 77 6.27 0.64 9.73
N LEU A 78 5.60 -0.33 9.12
CA LEU A 78 5.05 -1.48 9.83
C LEU A 78 6.14 -2.28 10.56
N SER A 79 7.32 -2.48 9.96
CA SER A 79 8.35 -3.32 10.58
C SER A 79 8.90 -2.66 11.84
N MET A 80 9.08 -1.33 11.82
CA MET A 80 9.46 -0.55 13.01
C MET A 80 8.38 -0.64 14.09
N VAL A 81 7.10 -0.47 13.75
CA VAL A 81 6.01 -0.56 14.72
C VAL A 81 5.93 -1.94 15.34
N HIS A 82 6.03 -3.01 14.54
CA HIS A 82 6.05 -4.37 15.07
C HIS A 82 7.28 -4.61 15.95
N TYR A 83 8.46 -4.15 15.53
CA TYR A 83 9.67 -4.22 16.33
C TYR A 83 9.48 -3.58 17.72
N PHE A 84 9.00 -2.34 17.79
CA PHE A 84 8.72 -1.70 19.09
C PHE A 84 7.64 -2.45 19.87
N SER A 85 6.58 -2.93 19.20
CA SER A 85 5.50 -3.66 19.87
C SER A 85 5.98 -4.96 20.52
N VAL A 86 6.98 -5.63 19.93
CA VAL A 86 7.56 -6.87 20.48
C VAL A 86 8.21 -6.61 21.83
N PHE A 87 8.96 -5.52 21.97
CA PHE A 87 9.63 -5.17 23.23
C PHE A 87 8.68 -4.59 24.27
N CYS A 88 7.66 -3.83 23.84
CA CYS A 88 6.85 -3.06 24.76
C CYS A 88 5.54 -3.75 25.17
N GLN A 89 4.94 -4.59 24.33
CA GLN A 89 3.53 -4.98 24.50
C GLN A 89 3.22 -6.44 24.12
N TYR A 90 3.77 -6.96 23.02
CA TYR A 90 3.35 -8.22 22.41
C TYR A 90 4.55 -9.04 21.87
N PRO A 91 5.29 -9.75 22.72
CA PRO A 91 6.48 -10.51 22.32
C PRO A 91 6.24 -11.58 21.23
N THR A 92 5.02 -12.11 21.19
CA THR A 92 4.57 -13.10 20.18
C THR A 92 4.56 -12.55 18.76
N ARG A 93 4.53 -11.22 18.58
CA ARG A 93 4.60 -10.57 17.25
C ARG A 93 5.99 -10.62 16.61
N SER A 94 7.00 -11.14 17.31
CA SER A 94 8.34 -11.35 16.74
C SER A 94 8.33 -12.25 15.50
N ALA A 95 7.36 -13.17 15.41
CA ALA A 95 7.13 -14.01 14.23
C ALA A 95 6.79 -13.22 12.95
N LEU A 96 6.30 -11.98 13.07
CA LEU A 96 5.95 -11.12 11.93
C LEU A 96 7.16 -10.39 11.34
N ILE A 97 8.26 -10.25 12.09
CA ILE A 97 9.43 -9.48 11.63
C ILE A 97 10.17 -10.17 10.48
N PRO A 98 10.53 -11.47 10.56
CA PRO A 98 11.23 -12.15 9.46
C PRO A 98 10.52 -12.05 8.10
N PRO A 99 9.22 -12.38 7.96
CA PRO A 99 8.57 -12.32 6.65
C PRO A 99 8.50 -10.89 6.10
N MET A 100 8.37 -9.87 6.95
CA MET A 100 8.43 -8.47 6.52
C MET A 100 9.80 -8.07 6.00
N MET A 101 10.88 -8.51 6.66
CA MET A 101 12.25 -8.23 6.22
C MET A 101 12.56 -8.95 4.90
N THR A 102 12.06 -10.18 4.72
CA THR A 102 12.15 -10.91 3.44
C THR A 102 11.46 -10.14 2.32
N GLU A 103 10.23 -9.68 2.54
CA GLU A 103 9.48 -8.91 1.55
C GLU A 103 10.16 -7.57 1.22
N LEU A 104 10.68 -6.85 2.23
CA LEU A 104 11.46 -5.63 2.02
C LEU A 104 12.73 -5.89 1.19
N SER A 105 13.44 -6.98 1.49
CA SER A 105 14.62 -7.40 0.73
C SER A 105 14.26 -7.69 -0.72
N LYS A 106 13.21 -8.48 -0.96
CA LYS A 106 12.70 -8.79 -2.30
C LYS A 106 12.34 -7.51 -3.07
N LYS A 107 11.60 -6.59 -2.45
CA LYS A 107 11.25 -5.30 -3.07
C LYS A 107 12.47 -4.45 -3.37
N SER A 108 13.51 -4.48 -2.53
CA SER A 108 14.75 -3.74 -2.79
C SER A 108 15.52 -4.27 -4.00
N GLU A 109 15.58 -5.59 -4.20
CA GLU A 109 16.20 -6.19 -5.38
C GLU A 109 15.38 -5.91 -6.64
N ILE A 110 14.04 -6.04 -6.59
CA ILE A 110 13.16 -5.69 -7.72
C ILE A 110 13.34 -4.20 -8.08
N GLN A 111 13.42 -3.33 -7.09
CA GLN A 111 13.62 -1.90 -7.32
C GLN A 111 14.96 -1.60 -7.99
N LYS A 112 16.02 -2.29 -7.59
CA LYS A 112 17.34 -2.20 -8.24
C LYS A 112 17.26 -2.64 -9.70
N GLU A 113 16.61 -3.76 -10.01
CA GLU A 113 16.41 -4.22 -11.39
C GLU A 113 15.62 -3.20 -12.22
N TRP A 114 14.54 -2.63 -11.67
CA TRP A 114 13.79 -1.57 -12.34
C TRP A 114 14.63 -0.32 -12.62
N LEU A 115 15.49 0.06 -11.68
CA LEU A 115 16.41 1.19 -11.84
C LEU A 115 17.49 0.93 -12.89
N LEU A 116 17.96 -0.31 -13.03
CA LEU A 116 18.90 -0.71 -14.09
C LEU A 116 18.24 -0.62 -15.47
N VAL A 117 17.02 -1.16 -15.62
CA VAL A 117 16.25 -1.05 -16.87
C VAL A 117 15.99 0.42 -17.25
N LEU A 118 15.70 1.28 -16.28
CA LEU A 118 15.54 2.71 -16.52
C LEU A 118 16.84 3.40 -16.92
N GLN A 119 17.96 3.02 -16.32
CA GLN A 119 19.27 3.56 -16.67
C GLN A 119 19.69 3.18 -18.09
N GLU A 120 19.40 1.94 -18.52
CA GLU A 120 19.65 1.48 -19.89
C GLU A 120 18.78 2.21 -20.92
N LYS A 121 17.47 2.34 -20.65
CA LYS A 121 16.53 2.98 -21.59
C LYS A 121 16.57 4.51 -21.56
N ALA A 122 17.07 5.11 -20.49
CA ALA A 122 16.93 6.53 -20.20
C ALA A 122 17.98 7.08 -19.23
N PRO A 123 19.27 7.07 -19.61
CA PRO A 123 20.37 7.40 -18.70
C PRO A 123 20.27 8.82 -18.14
N MET A 124 19.84 9.79 -18.95
CA MET A 124 19.68 11.18 -18.53
C MET A 124 18.57 11.39 -17.49
N ASP A 125 17.57 10.51 -17.49
CA ASP A 125 16.43 10.60 -16.57
C ASP A 125 16.63 9.79 -15.29
N ALA A 126 17.66 8.93 -15.23
CA ALA A 126 17.85 8.01 -14.12
C ALA A 126 18.15 8.72 -12.79
N ILE A 127 18.98 9.77 -12.83
CA ILE A 127 19.36 10.56 -11.65
C ILE A 127 18.15 11.31 -11.06
N PRO A 128 17.44 12.18 -11.82
CA PRO A 128 16.29 12.89 -11.27
C PRO A 128 15.19 11.93 -10.80
N TRP A 129 15.03 10.77 -11.44
CA TRP A 129 14.10 9.74 -11.01
C TRP A 129 14.46 9.14 -9.64
N ARG A 130 15.73 8.78 -9.42
CA ARG A 130 16.21 8.28 -8.12
C ARG A 130 16.02 9.30 -7.00
N VAL A 131 16.36 10.56 -7.27
CA VAL A 131 16.18 11.67 -6.32
C VAL A 131 14.68 11.86 -6.00
N GLY A 132 13.84 11.84 -7.03
CA GLY A 132 12.39 11.94 -6.87
C GLY A 132 11.83 10.83 -5.98
N MET A 133 12.22 9.57 -6.19
CA MET A 133 11.76 8.45 -5.36
C MET A 133 12.24 8.58 -3.90
N LEU A 134 13.50 8.93 -3.68
CA LEU A 134 14.02 9.15 -2.33
C LEU A 134 13.25 10.27 -1.61
N PHE A 135 12.95 11.36 -2.33
CA PHE A 135 12.16 12.46 -1.79
C PHE A 135 10.76 12.01 -1.35
N HIS A 136 10.06 11.21 -2.18
CA HIS A 136 8.75 10.65 -1.82
C HIS A 136 8.85 9.75 -0.59
N GLN A 137 9.88 8.92 -0.48
CA GLN A 137 10.08 8.05 0.68
C GLN A 137 10.28 8.85 1.96
N ILE A 138 11.13 9.88 1.94
CA ILE A 138 11.38 10.75 3.10
C ILE A 138 10.10 11.49 3.52
N LEU A 139 9.35 12.01 2.56
CA LEU A 139 8.14 12.79 2.82
C LEU A 139 6.99 11.93 3.33
N LEU A 140 6.79 10.73 2.78
CA LEU A 140 5.67 9.85 3.14
C LEU A 140 5.96 9.00 4.37
N PHE A 141 7.23 8.80 4.75
CA PHE A 141 7.60 7.96 5.87
C PHE A 141 6.92 8.35 7.20
N PRO A 142 6.91 9.63 7.63
CA PRO A 142 6.22 10.02 8.87
C PRO A 142 4.73 9.73 8.84
N VAL A 143 4.08 9.93 7.69
CA VAL A 143 2.64 9.66 7.52
C VAL A 143 2.35 8.17 7.68
N TRP A 144 3.15 7.33 7.02
CA TRP A 144 3.01 5.87 7.13
C TRP A 144 3.38 5.34 8.50
N LEU A 145 4.36 5.94 9.19
CA LEU A 145 4.71 5.56 10.56
C LEU A 145 3.55 5.83 11.51
N MET A 146 2.91 6.99 11.40
CA MET A 146 1.71 7.32 12.18
C MET A 146 0.54 6.38 11.85
N ALA A 147 0.31 6.10 10.57
CA ALA A 147 -0.74 5.18 10.13
C ALA A 147 -0.48 3.74 10.62
N ALA A 148 0.75 3.25 10.54
CA ALA A 148 1.15 1.92 11.00
C ALA A 148 1.04 1.80 12.54
N ALA A 149 1.37 2.87 13.27
CA ALA A 149 1.25 2.89 14.73
C ALA A 149 -0.22 2.92 15.19
N ALA A 150 -1.05 3.73 14.55
CA ALA A 150 -2.47 3.87 14.91
C ALA A 150 -3.34 2.70 14.41
N ALA A 151 -3.04 2.19 13.22
CA ALA A 151 -3.88 1.27 12.48
C ALA A 151 -3.05 0.23 11.68
N PRO A 152 -2.29 -0.65 12.35
CA PRO A 152 -1.42 -1.61 11.67
C PRO A 152 -2.18 -2.58 10.75
N GLN A 153 -3.42 -2.96 11.10
CA GLN A 153 -4.28 -3.85 10.30
C GLN A 153 -4.66 -3.21 8.95
N LEU A 154 -4.90 -1.90 8.93
CA LEU A 154 -5.20 -1.15 7.71
C LEU A 154 -4.00 -1.13 6.76
N VAL A 155 -2.80 -0.90 7.30
CA VAL A 155 -1.58 -0.88 6.47
C VAL A 155 -1.25 -2.28 5.96
N HIS A 156 -1.47 -3.33 6.76
CA HIS A 156 -1.37 -4.72 6.29
C HIS A 156 -2.33 -5.01 5.13
N ALA A 157 -3.62 -4.64 5.27
CA ALA A 157 -4.61 -4.81 4.20
C ALA A 157 -4.24 -4.00 2.94
N THR A 158 -3.73 -2.78 3.13
CA THR A 158 -3.20 -1.94 2.04
C THR A 158 -2.09 -2.65 1.28
N MET A 159 -1.10 -3.19 2.00
CA MET A 159 0.04 -3.88 1.39
C MET A 159 -0.38 -5.15 0.65
N ALA A 160 -1.29 -5.92 1.23
CA ALA A 160 -1.83 -7.12 0.59
C ALA A 160 -2.50 -6.79 -0.75
N HIS A 161 -3.33 -5.74 -0.77
CA HIS A 161 -4.01 -5.30 -1.97
C HIS A 161 -3.04 -4.77 -3.04
N VAL A 162 -2.06 -3.94 -2.66
CA VAL A 162 -1.08 -3.42 -3.64
C VAL A 162 -0.25 -4.55 -4.22
N ASN A 163 0.20 -5.50 -3.40
CA ASN A 163 0.95 -6.64 -3.90
C ASN A 163 0.12 -7.48 -4.87
N HIS A 164 -1.16 -7.73 -4.59
CA HIS A 164 -2.06 -8.38 -5.53
C HIS A 164 -2.17 -7.62 -6.88
N ILE A 165 -2.30 -6.29 -6.84
CA ILE A 165 -2.32 -5.46 -8.06
C ILE A 165 -1.00 -5.57 -8.82
N LEU A 166 0.14 -5.51 -8.13
CA LEU A 166 1.47 -5.61 -8.75
C LEU A 166 1.67 -6.96 -9.42
N HIS A 167 1.30 -8.07 -8.76
CA HIS A 167 1.35 -9.40 -9.35
C HIS A 167 0.50 -9.49 -10.62
N THR A 168 -0.74 -9.03 -10.56
CA THR A 168 -1.63 -9.00 -11.73
C THR A 168 -1.00 -8.21 -12.89
N LYS A 169 -0.34 -7.08 -12.58
CA LYS A 169 0.35 -6.26 -13.58
C LYS A 169 1.60 -6.96 -14.13
N TYR A 170 2.35 -7.67 -13.30
CA TYR A 170 3.51 -8.46 -13.73
C TYR A 170 3.12 -9.62 -14.64
N ASP A 171 2.00 -10.30 -14.36
CA ASP A 171 1.47 -11.35 -15.24
C ASP A 171 1.19 -10.82 -16.65
N CYS A 172 0.59 -9.63 -16.74
CA CYS A 172 0.27 -9.00 -18.02
C CYS A 172 1.51 -8.67 -18.86
N ILE A 173 2.64 -8.35 -18.22
CA ILE A 173 3.89 -8.01 -18.91
C ILE A 173 4.91 -9.15 -18.94
N SER A 174 4.60 -10.31 -18.35
CA SER A 174 5.53 -11.45 -18.21
C SER A 174 6.13 -11.92 -19.54
N GLN A 175 5.37 -11.85 -20.63
CA GLN A 175 5.80 -12.29 -21.96
C GLN A 175 6.64 -11.24 -22.71
N SER A 176 6.49 -9.95 -22.40
CA SER A 176 7.13 -8.85 -23.13
C SER A 176 8.11 -8.01 -22.28
N GLY A 177 8.16 -8.28 -20.98
CA GLY A 177 8.97 -7.56 -20.00
C GLY A 177 10.34 -8.19 -19.75
N PRO A 178 11.16 -7.54 -18.90
CA PRO A 178 12.47 -8.05 -18.49
C PRO A 178 12.40 -9.43 -17.81
N LYS A 179 13.46 -10.23 -17.89
CA LYS A 179 13.50 -11.60 -17.36
C LYS A 179 13.15 -11.71 -15.87
N PHE A 180 13.52 -10.71 -15.06
CA PHE A 180 13.21 -10.72 -13.62
C PHE A 180 11.70 -10.61 -13.33
N VAL A 181 10.90 -10.08 -14.26
CA VAL A 181 9.44 -9.97 -14.09
C VAL A 181 8.80 -11.35 -14.04
N GLN A 182 9.26 -12.29 -14.87
CA GLN A 182 8.76 -13.67 -14.90
C GLN A 182 8.98 -14.40 -13.58
N ALA A 183 10.11 -14.14 -12.91
CA ALA A 183 10.42 -14.71 -11.60
C ALA A 183 9.55 -14.14 -10.47
N ASN A 184 8.93 -12.98 -10.66
CA ASN A 184 8.16 -12.26 -9.64
C ASN A 184 6.63 -12.35 -9.81
N VAL A 185 6.17 -13.14 -10.78
CA VAL A 185 4.77 -13.56 -10.92
C VAL A 185 4.29 -14.37 -9.70
N ALA A 186 5.19 -15.08 -9.02
CA ALA A 186 4.83 -15.91 -7.86
C ALA A 186 4.24 -15.09 -6.70
N PRO A 187 3.18 -15.58 -6.03
CA PRO A 187 2.43 -14.83 -5.03
C PRO A 187 3.28 -14.42 -3.81
N CYS A 188 2.89 -13.32 -3.17
CA CYS A 188 3.54 -12.76 -1.98
C CYS A 188 3.26 -13.61 -0.73
N GLU A 189 4.27 -14.31 -0.22
CA GLU A 189 4.19 -15.14 0.99
C GLU A 189 3.79 -14.37 2.27
N PHE A 190 4.04 -13.05 2.30
CA PHE A 190 3.67 -12.19 3.43
C PHE A 190 2.15 -11.98 3.55
N CYS A 191 1.43 -12.00 2.43
CA CYS A 191 -0.01 -11.75 2.40
C CYS A 191 -0.83 -12.97 2.86
N GLU A 192 -0.29 -14.18 2.68
CA GLU A 192 -0.97 -15.44 3.06
C GLU A 192 -0.86 -15.75 4.56
N ARG A 193 0.04 -15.09 5.30
CA ARG A 193 0.31 -15.36 6.72
C ARG A 193 -0.30 -14.35 7.69
N LEU A 194 -1.12 -13.42 7.20
CA LEU A 194 -1.87 -12.49 8.04
C LEU A 194 -3.23 -13.12 8.43
N PRO A 195 -3.59 -13.15 9.72
CA PRO A 195 -4.90 -13.62 10.18
C PRO A 195 -6.05 -12.68 9.75
#